data_AF-A0A1L4FSQ8-F1
#
_entry.id   AF-A0A1L4FSQ8-F1
#
_cell.length_a   1.000
_cell.length_b   1.000
_cell.length_c   1.000
_cell.angle_alpha   90.00
_cell.angle_beta   90.00
_cell.angle_gamma   90.00
#
_symmetry.space_group_name_H-M   'P 1'
#
loop_
_entity.id
_entity.type
_entity.pdbx_description
1 polymer ?
#
loop_
_entity_poly.entity_id
_entity_poly.type
_entity_poly.pdbx_seq_one_letter_code
_entity_poly.pdbx_strand_id
1 'polypeptide(L)'
;MEQSVFKYFVDELNRIEKEFRTITRKIEHPDWRVYRTKSRCLLDDFGNKYYYNITQYYTIKEVDGKKKRRYFKYYHHDYLKQVGKSKYSPEAKKLAFDVHFNGSKRPKWMNINTYNSWIKQQRRERAISEKLCDKIQNSINSESNLLKKYEVKPEHNGVLYVEMDDTYKKYRIDKGASKLMCRMLTFNLFNWKTGQFECVNNVQIYFETHLKDNKYNDDTELKELIKWIKNNYYDTNLKICIKGDGAWNIKQVAKHFEY
;
A
#
# COMPACT_ATOMS: atom_id res chain seq x y z
N MET A 1 -9.28 35.14 20.88
CA MET A 1 -9.50 34.21 19.76
C MET A 1 -8.49 33.09 19.94
N GLU A 2 -8.91 31.94 20.49
CA GLU A 2 -8.01 30.78 20.61
C GLU A 2 -7.63 30.30 19.21
N GLN A 3 -6.33 30.14 18.96
CA GLN A 3 -5.86 29.51 17.73
C GLN A 3 -6.22 28.01 17.80
N SER A 4 -6.80 27.46 16.74
CA SER A 4 -7.12 26.03 16.68
C SER A 4 -5.85 25.20 16.81
N VAL A 5 -5.94 24.00 17.40
CA VAL A 5 -4.83 23.03 17.47
C VAL A 5 -4.22 22.77 16.09
N PHE A 6 -5.05 22.76 15.05
CA PHE A 6 -4.61 22.59 13.67
C PHE A 6 -3.76 23.78 13.16
N LYS A 7 -4.04 25.01 13.61
CA LYS A 7 -3.19 26.18 13.29
C LYS A 7 -1.79 25.99 13.85
N TYR A 8 -1.67 25.62 15.12
CA TYR A 8 -0.38 25.36 15.76
C TYR A 8 0.40 24.27 15.02
N PHE A 9 -0.28 23.19 14.64
CA PHE A 9 0.34 22.14 13.84
C PHE A 9 0.87 22.65 12.49
N VAL A 10 0.08 23.43 11.74
CA VAL A 10 0.54 24.00 10.47
C VAL A 10 1.71 24.98 10.66
N ASP A 11 1.71 25.76 11.73
CA ASP A 11 2.82 26.65 12.07
C ASP A 11 4.10 25.88 12.40
N GLU A 12 3.96 24.77 13.11
CA GLU A 12 5.08 23.87 13.39
C GLU A 12 5.65 23.26 12.10
N LEU A 13 4.80 22.83 11.16
CA LEU A 13 5.25 22.37 9.84
C LEU A 13 6.05 23.45 9.09
N ASN A 14 5.62 24.71 9.18
CA ASN A 14 6.34 25.84 8.59
C ASN A 14 7.68 26.11 9.31
N ARG A 15 7.72 25.94 10.64
CA ARG A 15 8.94 26.08 11.43
C ARG A 15 9.97 25.04 11.01
N ILE A 16 9.58 23.77 10.94
CA ILE A 16 10.42 22.64 10.50
C ILE A 16 10.92 22.86 9.07
N GLU A 17 10.04 23.25 8.14
CA GLU A 17 10.43 23.54 6.75
C GLU A 17 11.47 24.66 6.69
N LYS A 18 11.24 25.76 7.41
CA LYS A 18 12.13 26.92 7.43
C LYS A 18 13.48 26.54 7.99
N GLU A 19 13.51 25.90 9.16
CA GLU A 19 14.72 25.43 9.84
C GLU A 19 15.54 24.54 8.91
N PHE A 20 14.91 23.53 8.29
CA PHE A 20 15.59 22.66 7.36
C PHE A 20 16.16 23.42 6.16
N ARG A 21 15.34 24.24 5.50
CA ARG A 21 15.76 24.98 4.30
C ARG A 21 16.96 25.89 4.58
N THR A 22 16.96 26.58 5.72
CA THR A 22 17.96 27.60 6.04
C THR A 22 19.22 27.04 6.69
N ILE A 23 19.08 26.04 7.56
CA ILE A 23 20.14 25.51 8.43
C ILE A 23 20.44 24.06 8.07
N THR A 24 19.56 23.12 8.44
CA THR A 24 19.82 21.65 8.38
C THR A 24 20.28 21.18 7.01
N ARG A 25 19.61 21.62 5.94
CA ARG A 25 19.96 21.24 4.57
C ARG A 25 21.38 21.63 4.18
N LYS A 26 21.92 22.76 4.67
CA LYS A 26 23.31 23.14 4.36
C LYS A 26 24.32 22.19 5.01
N ILE A 27 23.96 21.60 6.14
CA ILE A 27 24.80 20.69 6.91
C ILE A 27 24.69 19.27 6.34
N GLU A 28 23.47 18.76 6.21
CA GLU A 28 23.20 17.37 5.84
C GLU A 28 23.22 17.11 4.32
N HIS A 29 22.88 18.13 3.51
CA HIS A 29 22.71 18.01 2.06
C HIS A 29 23.31 19.22 1.32
N PRO A 30 24.63 19.44 1.42
CA PRO A 30 25.28 20.63 0.87
C PRO A 30 25.14 20.75 -0.67
N ASP A 31 24.93 19.64 -1.36
CA ASP A 31 24.68 19.58 -2.81
C ASP A 31 23.25 20.01 -3.21
N TRP A 32 22.32 20.08 -2.25
CA TRP A 32 20.95 20.50 -2.48
C TRP A 32 20.84 22.02 -2.54
N ARG A 33 20.39 22.51 -3.69
CA ARG A 33 20.14 23.93 -3.92
C ARG A 33 18.65 24.22 -3.87
N VAL A 34 18.28 25.29 -3.16
CA VAL A 34 16.90 25.79 -3.13
C VAL A 34 16.56 26.33 -4.52
N TYR A 35 15.50 25.80 -5.14
CA TYR A 35 14.96 26.36 -6.38
C TYR A 35 13.91 27.43 -6.07
N ARG A 36 12.89 27.06 -5.28
CA ARG A 36 11.82 27.98 -4.84
C ARG A 36 11.04 27.40 -3.67
N THR A 37 10.51 28.28 -2.83
CA THR A 37 9.54 27.96 -1.80
C THR A 37 8.15 28.40 -2.25
N LYS A 38 7.14 27.54 -2.08
CA LYS A 38 5.75 27.85 -2.41
C LYS A 38 4.87 27.72 -1.18
N SER A 39 4.13 28.79 -0.88
CA SER A 39 3.01 28.72 0.05
C SER A 39 1.84 28.00 -0.62
N ARG A 40 1.22 27.07 0.11
CA ARG A 40 0.09 26.24 -0.33
C ARG A 40 -1.04 26.38 0.68
N CYS A 41 -2.26 26.48 0.16
CA CYS A 41 -3.47 26.50 0.97
C CYS A 41 -3.92 25.07 1.29
N LEU A 42 -4.27 24.86 2.56
CA LEU A 42 -4.85 23.65 3.10
C LEU A 42 -6.18 24.00 3.78
N LEU A 43 -7.23 23.25 3.44
CA LEU A 43 -8.55 23.35 4.06
C LEU A 43 -8.70 22.21 5.07
N ASP A 44 -9.06 22.53 6.31
CA ASP A 44 -9.44 21.52 7.32
C ASP A 44 -10.87 20.99 7.08
N ASP A 45 -11.32 20.13 7.97
CA ASP A 45 -12.65 19.53 8.01
C ASP A 45 -13.78 20.52 8.38
N PHE A 46 -13.45 21.73 8.83
CA PHE A 46 -14.40 22.82 9.01
C PHE A 46 -14.40 23.81 7.83
N GLY A 47 -13.46 23.68 6.90
CA GLY A 47 -13.28 24.59 5.76
C GLY A 47 -12.42 25.82 6.08
N ASN A 48 -11.75 25.85 7.23
CA ASN A 48 -10.80 26.90 7.57
C ASN A 48 -9.55 26.77 6.69
N LYS A 49 -8.99 27.91 6.30
CA LYS A 49 -7.80 27.98 5.44
C LYS A 49 -6.54 28.13 6.27
N TYR A 50 -5.58 27.27 6.01
CA TYR A 50 -4.23 27.33 6.57
C TYR A 50 -3.21 27.35 5.45
N TYR A 51 -2.05 27.94 5.69
CA TYR A 51 -1.00 28.07 4.70
C TYR A 51 0.28 27.41 5.17
N TYR A 52 0.81 26.53 4.34
CA TYR A 52 2.05 25.83 4.62
C TYR A 52 3.03 25.97 3.46
N ASN A 53 4.32 25.96 3.78
CA ASN A 53 5.40 26.07 2.80
C ASN A 53 5.85 24.69 2.33
N ILE A 54 6.08 24.57 1.02
CA ILE A 54 6.85 23.46 0.44
C ILE A 54 7.99 24.06 -0.38
N THR A 55 9.20 23.61 -0.09
CA THR A 55 10.38 23.96 -0.89
C THR A 55 10.71 22.90 -1.92
N GLN A 56 10.97 23.38 -3.13
CA GLN A 56 11.49 22.59 -4.23
C GLN A 56 13.00 22.80 -4.28
N TYR A 57 13.74 21.70 -4.32
CA TYR A 57 15.19 21.68 -4.38
C TYR A 57 15.65 21.15 -5.73
N TYR A 58 16.93 21.33 -6.03
CA TYR A 58 17.59 20.66 -7.14
C TYR A 58 19.01 20.26 -6.78
N THR A 59 19.47 19.16 -7.36
CA THR A 59 20.88 18.77 -7.41
C THR A 59 21.39 18.89 -8.83
N ILE A 60 22.70 19.06 -8.97
CA ILE A 60 23.38 19.04 -10.27
C ILE A 60 24.03 17.66 -10.39
N LYS A 61 23.68 16.92 -11.44
CA LYS A 61 24.32 15.64 -11.77
C LYS A 61 24.95 15.75 -13.14
N GLU A 62 26.13 15.17 -13.29
CA GLU A 62 26.75 15.00 -14.59
C GLU A 62 26.23 13.72 -15.24
N VAL A 63 25.71 13.84 -16.45
CA VAL A 63 25.21 12.73 -17.26
C VAL A 63 25.71 12.97 -18.68
N ASP A 64 26.54 12.07 -19.19
CA ASP A 64 27.15 12.15 -20.52
C ASP A 64 27.98 13.45 -20.73
N GLY A 65 28.80 13.82 -19.73
CA GLY A 65 29.62 15.04 -19.77
C GLY A 65 28.83 16.35 -19.67
N LYS A 66 27.50 16.30 -19.51
CA LYS A 66 26.64 17.48 -19.38
C LYS A 66 26.07 17.59 -17.96
N LYS A 67 26.22 18.78 -17.37
CA LYS A 67 25.62 19.12 -16.08
C LYS A 67 24.10 19.30 -16.23
N LYS A 68 23.32 18.37 -15.68
CA LYS A 68 21.85 18.40 -15.67
C LYS A 68 21.34 18.71 -14.25
N ARG A 69 20.33 19.57 -14.16
CA ARG A 69 19.62 19.86 -12.90
C ARG A 69 18.49 18.85 -12.69
N ARG A 70 18.49 18.15 -11.56
CA ARG A 70 17.38 17.26 -11.15
C ARG A 70 16.58 17.91 -10.04
N TYR A 71 15.33 18.25 -10.32
CA TYR A 71 14.44 18.88 -9.34
C TYR A 71 13.66 17.85 -8.54
N PHE A 72 13.42 18.15 -7.26
CA PHE A 72 12.58 17.32 -6.39
C PHE A 72 11.94 18.18 -5.30
N LYS A 73 10.89 17.64 -4.70
CA LYS A 73 10.26 18.21 -3.50
C LYS A 73 10.68 17.37 -2.31
N TYR A 74 10.97 18.03 -1.22
CA TYR A 74 11.19 17.36 0.05
C TYR A 74 10.02 17.70 0.97
N TYR A 75 9.37 16.67 1.47
CA TYR A 75 8.24 16.80 2.39
C TYR A 75 8.78 16.61 3.80
N HIS A 76 8.91 17.70 4.57
CA HIS A 76 9.50 17.69 5.91
C HIS A 76 8.64 17.00 6.99
N HIS A 77 7.51 16.41 6.59
CA HIS A 77 6.60 15.70 7.46
C HIS A 77 5.71 14.75 6.65
N ASP A 78 5.43 13.54 7.17
CA ASP A 78 4.62 12.53 6.46
C ASP A 78 3.20 13.00 6.19
N TYR A 79 2.62 13.81 7.09
CA TYR A 79 1.34 14.47 6.84
C TYR A 79 1.32 15.26 5.51
N LEU A 80 2.36 16.03 5.20
CA LEU A 80 2.44 16.79 3.94
C LEU A 80 2.62 15.86 2.73
N LYS A 81 3.27 14.71 2.92
CA LYS A 81 3.39 13.65 1.90
C LYS A 81 2.02 13.03 1.60
N GLN A 82 1.18 12.81 2.62
CA GLN A 82 -0.20 12.34 2.47
C GLN A 82 -1.09 13.37 1.77
N VAL A 83 -0.97 14.65 2.12
CA VAL A 83 -1.68 15.76 1.44
C VAL A 83 -1.27 15.86 -0.03
N GLY A 84 0.03 15.74 -0.33
CA GLY A 84 0.57 15.68 -1.68
C GLY A 84 0.30 16.95 -2.52
N LYS A 85 -0.70 16.89 -3.40
CA LYS A 85 -1.16 18.02 -4.23
C LYS A 85 -2.58 18.49 -3.86
N SER A 86 -3.20 17.85 -2.87
CA SER A 86 -4.54 18.20 -2.40
C SER A 86 -4.53 19.58 -1.74
N LYS A 87 -5.65 20.30 -1.89
CA LYS A 87 -5.95 21.52 -1.12
C LYS A 87 -6.72 21.23 0.18
N TYR A 88 -7.04 19.96 0.43
CA TYR A 88 -7.85 19.50 1.56
C TYR A 88 -7.00 18.60 2.46
N SER A 89 -7.20 18.71 3.77
CA SER A 89 -6.57 17.82 4.76
C SER A 89 -7.05 16.38 4.61
N PRO A 90 -6.28 15.40 5.12
CA PRO A 90 -6.75 14.03 5.27
C PRO A 90 -8.06 13.94 6.05
N GLU A 91 -8.24 14.78 7.06
CA GLU A 91 -9.45 14.87 7.90
C GLU A 91 -10.66 15.34 7.07
N ALA A 92 -10.48 16.34 6.20
CA ALA A 92 -11.54 16.79 5.28
C ALA A 92 -11.96 15.66 4.32
N LYS A 93 -11.02 14.80 3.90
CA LYS A 93 -11.33 13.62 3.08
C LYS A 93 -12.09 12.56 3.88
N LYS A 94 -11.73 12.32 5.14
CA LYS A 94 -12.46 11.41 6.04
C LYS A 94 -13.90 11.90 6.26
N LEU A 95 -14.06 13.17 6.62
CA LEU A 95 -15.36 13.81 6.77
C LEU A 95 -16.22 13.64 5.51
N ALA A 96 -15.64 13.79 4.31
CA ALA A 96 -16.35 13.59 3.05
C ALA A 96 -16.95 12.18 2.92
N PHE A 97 -16.25 11.16 3.40
CA PHE A 97 -16.76 9.79 3.42
C PHE A 97 -17.85 9.63 4.45
N ASP A 98 -17.63 10.09 5.67
CA ASP A 98 -18.59 9.93 6.78
C ASP A 98 -19.93 10.57 6.43
N VAL A 99 -19.94 11.81 5.93
CA VAL A 99 -21.18 12.49 5.51
C VAL A 99 -21.87 11.77 4.37
N HIS A 100 -21.12 11.22 3.40
CA HIS A 100 -21.69 10.49 2.27
C HIS A 100 -22.42 9.23 2.71
N PHE A 101 -21.75 8.42 3.55
CA PHE A 101 -22.27 7.12 3.98
C PHE A 101 -23.34 7.24 5.06
N ASN A 102 -23.34 8.33 5.84
CA ASN A 102 -24.39 8.62 6.83
C ASN A 102 -25.61 9.36 6.23
N GLY A 103 -25.69 9.51 4.90
CA GLY A 103 -26.81 10.18 4.23
C GLY A 103 -26.88 11.70 4.46
N SER A 104 -25.82 12.29 5.00
CA SER A 104 -25.73 13.73 5.26
C SER A 104 -25.36 14.51 3.99
N LYS A 105 -25.67 15.81 3.98
CA LYS A 105 -25.34 16.69 2.85
C LYS A 105 -23.84 17.01 2.83
N ARG A 106 -23.26 17.06 1.63
CA ARG A 106 -21.89 17.53 1.40
C ARG A 106 -21.65 18.91 2.06
N PRO A 107 -20.53 19.11 2.78
CA PRO A 107 -20.15 20.42 3.31
C PRO A 107 -20.00 21.45 2.18
N LYS A 108 -20.63 22.64 2.32
CA LYS A 108 -20.70 23.66 1.25
C LYS A 108 -19.32 24.10 0.75
N TRP A 109 -18.33 24.24 1.64
CA TRP A 109 -16.96 24.67 1.34
C TRP A 109 -16.15 23.64 0.53
N MET A 110 -16.59 22.38 0.49
CA MET A 110 -15.93 21.34 -0.29
C MET A 110 -16.33 21.43 -1.77
N ASN A 111 -15.42 21.24 -2.70
CA ASN A 111 -15.77 21.29 -4.12
C ASN A 111 -16.51 20.00 -4.51
N ILE A 112 -17.62 20.13 -5.24
CA ILE A 112 -18.46 19.00 -5.62
C ILE A 112 -17.74 17.97 -6.50
N ASN A 113 -16.87 18.42 -7.42
CA ASN A 113 -16.12 17.53 -8.29
C ASN A 113 -15.06 16.74 -7.50
N THR A 114 -14.37 17.41 -6.56
CA THR A 114 -13.42 16.74 -5.67
C THR A 114 -14.12 15.71 -4.78
N TYR A 115 -15.25 16.09 -4.16
CA TYR A 115 -16.06 15.20 -3.35
C TYR A 115 -16.49 13.95 -4.14
N ASN A 116 -17.16 14.15 -5.28
CA ASN A 116 -17.63 13.04 -6.13
C ASN A 116 -16.47 12.15 -6.62
N SER A 117 -15.31 12.74 -6.95
CA SER A 117 -14.12 11.99 -7.33
C SER A 117 -13.65 11.07 -6.21
N TRP A 118 -13.62 11.56 -4.96
CA TRP A 118 -13.23 10.74 -3.82
C TRP A 118 -14.23 9.64 -3.53
N ILE A 119 -15.53 9.92 -3.54
CA ILE A 119 -16.57 8.90 -3.34
C ILE A 119 -16.46 7.81 -4.41
N LYS A 120 -16.29 8.20 -5.68
CA LYS A 120 -16.12 7.26 -6.80
C LYS A 120 -14.87 6.41 -6.64
N GLN A 121 -13.75 7.02 -6.21
CA GLN A 121 -12.52 6.29 -5.93
C GLN A 121 -12.71 5.30 -4.79
N GLN A 122 -13.30 5.72 -3.67
CA GLN A 122 -13.53 4.86 -2.50
C GLN A 122 -14.46 3.70 -2.82
N ARG A 123 -15.53 3.94 -3.60
CA ARG A 123 -16.43 2.88 -4.07
C ARG A 123 -15.71 1.87 -4.95
N ARG A 124 -14.82 2.33 -5.85
CA ARG A 124 -13.98 1.44 -6.64
C ARG A 124 -13.06 0.63 -5.74
N GLU A 125 -12.34 1.27 -4.82
CA GLU A 125 -11.43 0.60 -3.89
C GLU A 125 -12.16 -0.46 -3.04
N ARG A 126 -13.34 -0.15 -2.50
CA ARG A 126 -14.19 -1.13 -1.78
C ARG A 126 -14.64 -2.28 -2.67
N ALA A 127 -15.19 -1.99 -3.85
CA ALA A 127 -15.66 -3.02 -4.78
C ALA A 127 -14.50 -3.93 -5.26
N ILE A 128 -13.27 -3.42 -5.27
CA ILE A 128 -12.07 -4.20 -5.60
C ILE A 128 -11.71 -5.14 -4.45
N SER A 129 -11.69 -4.64 -3.21
CA SER A 129 -11.39 -5.43 -2.01
C SER A 129 -12.45 -6.51 -1.76
N GLU A 130 -13.74 -6.19 -1.87
CA GLU A 130 -14.84 -7.16 -1.75
C GLU A 130 -14.69 -8.30 -2.79
N LYS A 131 -14.40 -7.96 -4.05
CA LYS A 131 -14.14 -8.97 -5.10
C LYS A 131 -12.89 -9.80 -4.86
N LEU A 132 -11.88 -9.27 -4.15
CA LEU A 132 -10.69 -10.02 -3.78
C LEU A 132 -11.00 -11.03 -2.68
N CYS A 133 -11.71 -10.62 -1.63
CA CYS A 133 -12.19 -11.50 -0.58
C CYS A 133 -13.06 -12.64 -1.14
N ASP A 134 -14.02 -12.31 -2.01
CA ASP A 134 -14.87 -13.31 -2.67
C ASP A 134 -14.04 -14.28 -3.51
N LYS A 135 -13.04 -13.79 -4.25
CA LYS A 135 -12.15 -14.64 -5.06
C LYS A 135 -11.26 -15.54 -4.22
N ILE A 136 -10.73 -15.03 -3.11
CA ILE A 136 -9.95 -15.82 -2.15
C ILE A 136 -10.84 -16.90 -1.54
N GLN A 137 -12.05 -16.55 -1.11
CA GLN A 137 -12.99 -17.50 -0.52
C GLN A 137 -13.44 -18.57 -1.51
N ASN A 138 -13.79 -18.18 -2.73
CA ASN A 138 -14.15 -19.10 -3.81
C ASN A 138 -12.97 -19.99 -4.20
N SER A 139 -11.75 -19.46 -4.19
CA SER A 139 -10.53 -20.22 -4.41
C SER A 139 -10.35 -21.27 -3.32
N ILE A 140 -10.37 -20.89 -2.03
CA ILE A 140 -10.27 -21.84 -0.90
C ILE A 140 -11.29 -22.98 -1.01
N ASN A 141 -12.52 -22.66 -1.41
CA ASN A 141 -13.60 -23.63 -1.54
C ASN A 141 -13.56 -24.46 -2.85
N SER A 142 -12.61 -24.18 -3.75
CA SER A 142 -12.47 -24.91 -5.01
C SER A 142 -11.87 -26.30 -4.78
N GLU A 143 -12.37 -27.30 -5.50
CA GLU A 143 -11.81 -28.66 -5.55
C GLU A 143 -10.32 -28.71 -5.95
N SER A 144 -9.82 -27.65 -6.60
CA SER A 144 -8.41 -27.51 -6.97
C SER A 144 -7.48 -27.24 -5.77
N ASN A 145 -8.01 -26.78 -4.63
CA ASN A 145 -7.25 -26.50 -3.43
C ASN A 145 -7.46 -27.60 -2.40
N LEU A 146 -6.45 -28.45 -2.21
CA LEU A 146 -6.49 -29.56 -1.27
C LEU A 146 -5.92 -29.14 0.08
N LEU A 147 -6.70 -28.39 0.85
CA LEU A 147 -6.34 -28.02 2.22
C LEU A 147 -6.63 -29.16 3.19
N LYS A 148 -5.59 -29.69 3.82
CA LYS A 148 -5.63 -30.75 4.83
C LYS A 148 -5.02 -30.24 6.13
N LYS A 149 -5.64 -30.62 7.25
CA LYS A 149 -5.08 -30.35 8.57
C LYS A 149 -3.80 -31.19 8.73
N TYR A 150 -2.73 -30.56 9.16
CA TYR A 150 -1.43 -31.18 9.34
C TYR A 150 -0.94 -31.00 10.77
N GLU A 151 -0.51 -32.11 11.36
CA GLU A 151 0.04 -32.14 12.71
C GLU A 151 1.54 -31.82 12.67
N VAL A 152 1.93 -30.71 13.29
CA VAL A 152 3.32 -30.27 13.34
C VAL A 152 4.11 -31.18 14.28
N LYS A 153 4.98 -32.01 13.71
CA LYS A 153 5.89 -32.88 14.45
C LYS A 153 7.11 -32.14 15.02
N PRO A 154 7.78 -32.68 16.06
CA PRO A 154 9.01 -32.09 16.63
C PRO A 154 10.19 -31.99 15.67
N GLU A 155 10.22 -32.81 14.61
CA GLU A 155 11.22 -32.72 13.54
C GLU A 155 11.06 -31.51 12.59
N HIS A 156 10.02 -30.69 12.77
CA HIS A 156 9.85 -29.46 12.03
C HIS A 156 10.47 -28.28 12.78
N ASN A 157 11.15 -27.40 12.05
CA ASN A 157 11.90 -26.28 12.64
C ASN A 157 11.04 -25.10 13.17
N GLY A 158 9.74 -25.30 13.38
CA GLY A 158 8.82 -24.26 13.86
C GLY A 158 8.54 -23.13 12.86
N VAL A 159 8.92 -23.31 11.59
CA VAL A 159 8.71 -22.32 10.51
C VAL A 159 7.82 -22.92 9.43
N LEU A 160 6.75 -22.19 9.08
CA LEU A 160 5.94 -22.41 7.91
C LEU A 160 6.49 -21.59 6.75
N TYR A 161 7.11 -22.26 5.78
CA TYR A 161 7.57 -21.64 4.56
C TYR A 161 6.41 -21.51 3.59
N VAL A 162 6.19 -20.30 3.07
CA VAL A 162 5.15 -20.04 2.06
C VAL A 162 5.83 -19.62 0.78
N GLU A 163 5.82 -20.52 -0.19
CA GLU A 163 6.32 -20.24 -1.53
C GLU A 163 5.22 -19.59 -2.37
N MET A 164 5.54 -18.42 -2.92
CA MET A 164 4.66 -17.63 -3.75
C MET A 164 5.19 -17.63 -5.19
N ASP A 165 4.33 -18.01 -6.13
CA ASP A 165 4.64 -17.98 -7.56
C ASP A 165 3.45 -17.45 -8.38
N ASP A 166 3.74 -16.72 -9.46
CA ASP A 166 2.76 -16.14 -10.36
C ASP A 166 2.90 -16.78 -11.75
N THR A 167 1.93 -17.63 -12.10
CA THR A 167 1.84 -18.20 -13.45
C THR A 167 0.83 -17.43 -14.30
N TYR A 168 1.07 -17.37 -15.61
CA TYR A 168 0.21 -16.61 -16.52
C TYR A 168 -0.26 -17.46 -17.68
N LYS A 169 -1.58 -17.47 -17.93
CA LYS A 169 -2.20 -18.11 -19.09
C LYS A 169 -2.86 -17.06 -19.96
N LYS A 170 -2.49 -17.03 -21.24
CA LYS A 170 -3.20 -16.22 -22.24
C LYS A 170 -4.44 -16.97 -22.70
N TYR A 171 -5.55 -16.25 -22.85
CA TYR A 171 -6.78 -16.77 -23.41
C TYR A 171 -7.44 -15.69 -24.27
N ARG A 172 -8.32 -16.09 -25.21
CA ARG A 172 -9.09 -15.15 -26.02
C ARG A 172 -10.50 -15.07 -25.46
N ILE A 173 -10.97 -13.85 -25.19
CA ILE A 173 -12.40 -13.55 -25.06
C ILE A 173 -12.77 -12.64 -26.22
N ASP A 174 -13.80 -13.02 -26.96
CA ASP A 174 -14.34 -12.31 -28.11
C ASP A 174 -13.27 -11.88 -29.15
N LYS A 175 -12.85 -10.61 -29.09
CA LYS A 175 -11.92 -9.95 -30.02
C LYS A 175 -10.61 -9.49 -29.35
N GLY A 176 -10.40 -9.83 -28.08
CA GLY A 176 -9.26 -9.37 -27.28
C GLY A 176 -8.39 -10.51 -26.75
N ALA A 177 -7.07 -10.29 -26.70
CA ALA A 177 -6.18 -11.12 -25.93
C ALA A 177 -6.34 -10.78 -24.44
N SER A 178 -6.85 -11.73 -23.66
CA SER A 178 -6.94 -11.65 -22.21
C SER A 178 -5.82 -12.48 -21.58
N LYS A 179 -5.43 -12.09 -20.37
CA LYS A 179 -4.39 -12.78 -19.60
C LYS A 179 -4.95 -13.08 -18.22
N LEU A 180 -4.87 -14.35 -17.84
CA LEU A 180 -5.21 -14.88 -16.53
C LEU A 180 -3.90 -15.05 -15.78
N MET A 181 -3.83 -14.56 -14.56
CA MET A 181 -2.75 -14.82 -13.62
C MET A 181 -3.27 -15.82 -12.59
N CYS A 182 -2.54 -16.89 -12.33
CA CYS A 182 -2.76 -17.76 -11.18
C CYS A 182 -1.63 -17.52 -10.20
N ARG A 183 -1.95 -17.01 -9.01
CA ARG A 183 -1.00 -16.95 -7.90
C ARG A 183 -1.11 -18.24 -7.11
N MET A 184 0.00 -18.94 -7.00
CA MET A 184 0.10 -20.15 -6.20
C MET A 184 0.77 -19.82 -4.88
N LEU A 185 0.16 -20.25 -3.79
CA LEU A 185 0.73 -20.25 -2.46
C LEU A 185 0.94 -21.70 -2.05
N THR A 186 2.19 -22.13 -1.94
CA THR A 186 2.55 -23.47 -1.48
C THR A 186 3.09 -23.38 -0.06
N PHE A 187 2.50 -24.12 0.86
CA PHE A 187 2.89 -24.12 2.26
C PHE A 187 3.77 -25.35 2.53
N ASN A 188 4.91 -25.13 3.17
CA ASN A 188 5.93 -26.15 3.34
C ASN A 188 6.45 -26.13 4.78
N LEU A 189 6.61 -27.31 5.36
CA LEU A 189 7.37 -27.50 6.60
C LEU A 189 8.72 -28.12 6.26
N PHE A 190 9.79 -27.60 6.88
CA PHE A 190 11.12 -28.18 6.71
C PHE A 190 11.36 -29.24 7.78
N ASN A 191 11.61 -30.48 7.36
CA ASN A 191 11.97 -31.58 8.25
C ASN A 191 13.50 -31.61 8.41
N TRP A 192 13.99 -31.29 9.61
CA TRP A 192 15.43 -31.20 9.85
C TRP A 192 16.12 -32.58 9.92
N LYS A 193 15.38 -33.66 10.16
CA LYS A 193 15.94 -35.03 10.16
C LYS A 193 16.20 -35.54 8.76
N THR A 194 15.30 -35.25 7.82
CA THR A 194 15.42 -35.71 6.42
C THR A 194 16.09 -34.66 5.52
N GLY A 195 16.14 -33.40 5.95
CA GLY A 195 16.66 -32.29 5.16
C GLY A 195 15.75 -31.89 4.00
N GLN A 196 14.46 -32.28 4.04
CA GLN A 196 13.52 -32.08 2.95
C GLN A 196 12.37 -31.16 3.34
N PHE A 197 11.84 -30.44 2.34
CA PHE A 197 10.56 -29.75 2.47
C PHE A 197 9.43 -30.75 2.27
N GLU A 198 8.51 -30.80 3.23
CA GLU A 198 7.26 -31.53 3.13
C GLU A 198 6.19 -30.54 2.71
N CYS A 199 5.73 -30.65 1.46
CA CYS A 199 4.69 -29.77 0.91
C CYS A 199 3.33 -30.19 1.45
N VAL A 200 2.69 -29.29 2.19
CA VAL A 200 1.35 -29.52 2.72
C VAL A 200 0.55 -28.29 2.36
N ASN A 201 -0.62 -28.44 1.76
CA ASN A 201 -1.49 -27.34 1.33
C ASN A 201 -0.93 -26.44 0.22
N ASN A 202 -1.74 -26.34 -0.84
CA ASN A 202 -1.54 -25.40 -1.93
C ASN A 202 -2.83 -24.60 -2.12
N VAL A 203 -2.69 -23.30 -2.39
CA VAL A 203 -3.80 -22.43 -2.73
C VAL A 203 -3.53 -21.72 -4.04
N GLN A 204 -4.42 -21.91 -5.01
CA GLN A 204 -4.38 -21.30 -6.33
C GLN A 204 -5.44 -20.22 -6.48
N ILE A 205 -5.01 -18.96 -6.61
CA ILE A 205 -5.91 -17.82 -6.73
C ILE A 205 -5.86 -17.30 -8.16
N TYR A 206 -7.01 -17.28 -8.83
CA TYR A 206 -7.13 -16.89 -10.24
C TYR A 206 -7.55 -15.42 -10.38
N PHE A 207 -6.79 -14.68 -11.19
CA PHE A 207 -6.97 -13.25 -11.44
C PHE A 207 -7.01 -12.93 -12.92
N GLU A 208 -8.00 -12.16 -13.35
CA GLU A 208 -8.07 -11.66 -14.71
C GLU A 208 -7.31 -10.34 -14.84
N THR A 209 -6.18 -10.30 -15.54
CA THR A 209 -5.31 -9.10 -15.51
C THR A 209 -5.85 -7.93 -16.34
N HIS A 210 -6.89 -8.14 -17.13
CA HIS A 210 -7.42 -7.16 -18.10
C HIS A 210 -8.52 -6.26 -17.50
N LEU A 211 -9.17 -6.67 -16.41
CA LEU A 211 -10.10 -5.80 -15.70
C LEU A 211 -9.28 -4.74 -14.95
N LYS A 212 -9.34 -3.49 -15.39
CA LYS A 212 -8.54 -2.35 -14.85
C LYS A 212 -8.74 -2.08 -13.35
N ASP A 213 -9.78 -2.64 -12.76
CA ASP A 213 -10.07 -2.57 -11.33
C ASP A 213 -9.23 -3.57 -10.51
N ASN A 214 -8.47 -4.45 -11.16
CA ASN A 214 -7.70 -5.48 -10.50
C ASN A 214 -6.31 -4.98 -10.08
N LYS A 215 -6.26 -4.01 -9.16
CA LYS A 215 -5.08 -3.86 -8.29
C LYS A 215 -5.08 -4.97 -7.25
N TYR A 216 -4.95 -6.22 -7.67
CA TYR A 216 -4.84 -7.41 -6.81
C TYR A 216 -3.45 -7.56 -6.15
N ASN A 217 -2.94 -6.42 -5.68
CA ASN A 217 -1.68 -6.24 -4.96
C ASN A 217 -1.98 -5.65 -3.58
N ASP A 218 -3.14 -5.95 -2.99
CA ASP A 218 -3.32 -5.64 -1.58
C ASP A 218 -2.67 -6.76 -0.77
N ASP A 219 -1.50 -6.42 -0.24
CA ASP A 219 -0.68 -7.32 0.56
C ASP A 219 -1.41 -7.70 1.86
N THR A 220 -2.43 -6.93 2.24
CA THR A 220 -3.25 -7.14 3.44
C THR A 220 -4.06 -8.43 3.36
N GLU A 221 -4.85 -8.62 2.30
CA GLU A 221 -5.72 -9.79 2.14
C GLU A 221 -4.90 -11.07 1.94
N LEU A 222 -3.77 -11.01 1.22
CA LEU A 222 -2.85 -12.15 1.10
C LEU A 222 -2.22 -12.51 2.45
N LYS A 223 -1.85 -11.51 3.24
CA LYS A 223 -1.35 -11.72 4.60
C LYS A 223 -2.41 -12.36 5.49
N GLU A 224 -3.65 -11.90 5.41
CA GLU A 224 -4.78 -12.46 6.17
C GLU A 224 -5.05 -13.92 5.76
N LEU A 225 -5.04 -14.22 4.47
CA LEU A 225 -5.16 -15.59 3.95
C LEU A 225 -4.06 -16.50 4.51
N ILE A 226 -2.80 -16.08 4.44
CA ILE A 226 -1.65 -16.86 4.94
C ILE A 226 -1.80 -17.14 6.44
N LYS A 227 -2.21 -16.15 7.23
CA LYS A 227 -2.47 -16.32 8.67
C LYS A 227 -3.63 -17.26 8.94
N TRP A 228 -4.72 -17.12 8.17
CA TRP A 228 -5.88 -17.99 8.31
C TRP A 228 -5.53 -19.45 8.01
N ILE A 229 -4.77 -19.71 6.93
CA ILE A 229 -4.32 -21.07 6.59
C ILE A 229 -3.43 -21.64 7.71
N LYS A 230 -2.44 -20.87 8.20
CA LYS A 230 -1.61 -21.28 9.34
C LYS A 230 -2.47 -21.71 10.52
N ASN A 231 -3.40 -20.85 10.93
CA ASN A 231 -4.16 -21.05 12.17
C ASN A 231 -5.17 -22.20 12.08
N ASN A 232 -5.70 -22.51 10.89
CA ASN A 232 -6.74 -23.54 10.73
C ASN A 232 -6.19 -24.92 10.33
N TYR A 233 -5.08 -24.96 9.59
CA TYR A 233 -4.56 -26.20 9.01
C TYR A 233 -3.21 -26.63 9.58
N TYR A 234 -2.58 -25.79 10.42
CA TYR A 234 -1.30 -26.07 11.07
C TYR A 234 -1.38 -25.74 12.58
N ASP A 235 -0.31 -25.16 13.13
CA ASP A 235 -0.20 -24.69 14.51
C ASP A 235 -0.09 -23.15 14.53
N THR A 236 -0.78 -22.52 15.48
CA THR A 236 -0.79 -21.07 15.68
C THR A 236 0.58 -20.49 16.04
N ASN A 237 1.48 -21.29 16.62
CA ASN A 237 2.80 -20.88 17.10
C ASN A 237 3.88 -20.85 16.02
N LEU A 238 3.60 -21.33 14.80
CA LEU A 238 4.58 -21.30 13.71
C LEU A 238 4.91 -19.85 13.29
N LYS A 239 6.20 -19.61 13.06
CA LYS A 239 6.68 -18.43 12.34
C LYS A 239 6.41 -18.60 10.85
N ILE A 240 6.14 -17.52 10.13
CA ILE A 240 5.89 -17.54 8.69
C ILE A 240 7.11 -16.98 7.98
N CYS A 241 7.60 -17.68 6.97
CA CYS A 241 8.68 -17.23 6.10
C CYS A 241 8.19 -17.25 4.65
N ILE A 242 8.15 -16.08 4.00
CA ILE A 242 7.73 -15.97 2.60
C ILE A 242 8.94 -16.17 1.68
N LYS A 243 8.83 -17.10 0.73
CA LYS A 243 9.78 -17.31 -0.35
C LYS A 243 9.09 -17.05 -1.69
N GLY A 244 9.78 -16.46 -2.64
CA GLY A 244 9.24 -16.26 -3.98
C GLY A 244 10.22 -15.50 -4.86
N ASP A 245 9.80 -15.28 -6.10
CA ASP A 245 10.58 -14.46 -7.01
C ASP A 245 10.67 -13.00 -6.47
N GLY A 246 11.66 -12.25 -6.96
CA GLY A 246 11.91 -10.89 -6.50
C GLY A 246 10.81 -9.87 -6.83
N ALA A 247 9.60 -10.30 -7.21
CA ALA A 247 8.47 -9.44 -7.54
C ALA A 247 8.10 -8.51 -6.37
N TRP A 248 7.67 -7.30 -6.72
CA TRP A 248 7.47 -6.22 -5.75
C TRP A 248 6.40 -6.54 -4.69
N ASN A 249 5.32 -7.19 -5.10
CA ASN A 249 4.20 -7.62 -4.26
C ASN A 249 4.62 -8.74 -3.29
N ILE A 250 5.35 -9.76 -3.76
CA ILE A 250 5.88 -10.81 -2.88
C ILE A 250 6.79 -10.19 -1.82
N LYS A 251 7.65 -9.24 -2.23
CA LYS A 251 8.49 -8.48 -1.30
C LYS A 251 7.69 -7.66 -0.29
N GLN A 252 6.53 -7.12 -0.64
CA GLN A 252 5.72 -6.40 0.34
C GLN A 252 5.05 -7.36 1.32
N VAL A 253 4.46 -8.45 0.85
CA VAL A 253 3.89 -9.50 1.72
C VAL A 253 4.97 -10.04 2.67
N ALA A 254 6.17 -10.32 2.17
CA ALA A 254 7.30 -10.80 2.97
C ALA A 254 7.66 -9.85 4.12
N LYS A 255 7.67 -8.52 3.90
CA LYS A 255 7.95 -7.54 4.96
C LYS A 255 6.99 -7.58 6.14
N HIS A 256 5.79 -8.16 5.96
CA HIS A 256 4.81 -8.27 7.03
C HIS A 256 5.04 -9.46 7.96
N PHE A 257 5.88 -10.41 7.56
CA PHE A 257 6.21 -11.60 8.31
C PHE A 257 7.70 -11.51 8.62
N GLU A 258 8.02 -11.00 9.81
CA GLU A 258 9.41 -10.84 10.26
C GLU A 258 10.09 -12.22 10.32
N TYR A 259 10.91 -12.50 9.30
CA TYR A 259 11.86 -13.60 9.27
C TYR A 259 13.11 -13.17 8.51
#